data_AF-A0A4Y6V6C0-F1
#
_entry.id   AF-A0A4Y6V6C0-F1
#
_cell.length_a   1.000
_cell.length_b   1.000
_cell.length_c   1.000
_cell.angle_alpha   90.00
_cell.angle_beta   90.00
_cell.angle_gamma   90.00
#
_symmetry.space_group_name_H-M   'P 1'
#
loop_
_entity.id
_entity.type
_entity.pdbx_description
1 polymer ?
#
loop_
_entity_poly.entity_id
_entity_poly.type
_entity_poly.pdbx_seq_one_letter_code
_entity_poly.pdbx_strand_id
1 'polypeptide(L)'
;MSDFKGRHFGGEVILWAVRWYCRYGISYRDLETMLAERGVSVDHSTIYRWVQRYAPEMEKRLRWYWKRPGFSSSWRVDETYIKVKGKWTYLYRAIGKGGDTIDFFLSPTRSAKAAKRFLSKALNGLRRWEKPETINTDKAPTYGRAINELKKNGKLPDTVKHRQVKYLNNVIEADHGKLKQLIRPVRGFKSLKTAYATIKGFEVMRALKKGQAELFQFQEGIMGEVRLIERQFSF
;
A
#
# COMPACT_ATOMS: atom_id res chain seq x y z
N MET A 1 17.37 -10.20 18.20
CA MET A 1 16.65 -11.49 18.02
C MET A 1 16.23 -11.56 16.57
N SER A 2 16.62 -12.58 15.80
CA SER A 2 16.28 -12.62 14.37
C SER A 2 14.76 -12.68 14.18
N ASP A 3 14.23 -11.96 13.19
CA ASP A 3 12.79 -11.87 12.89
C ASP A 3 12.13 -13.21 12.51
N PHE A 4 12.97 -14.22 12.30
CA PHE A 4 12.63 -15.57 11.90
C PHE A 4 13.01 -16.60 12.97
N LYS A 5 13.40 -16.16 14.18
CA LYS A 5 13.71 -17.07 15.29
C LYS A 5 12.52 -18.00 15.55
N GLY A 6 12.78 -19.31 15.57
CA GLY A 6 11.76 -20.35 15.79
C GLY A 6 10.91 -20.67 14.56
N ARG A 7 11.28 -20.21 13.36
CA ARG A 7 10.67 -20.65 12.11
C ARG A 7 11.37 -21.89 11.57
N HIS A 8 10.59 -22.83 11.05
CA HIS A 8 11.09 -24.05 10.41
C HIS A 8 11.81 -23.77 9.08
N PHE A 9 11.48 -22.66 8.41
CA PHE A 9 12.05 -22.27 7.13
C PHE A 9 12.98 -21.08 7.29
N GLY A 10 14.04 -21.06 6.47
CA GLY A 10 14.94 -19.91 6.32
C GLY A 10 14.15 -18.65 6.00
N GLY A 11 14.57 -17.53 6.57
CA GLY A 11 13.82 -16.29 6.40
C GLY A 11 13.90 -15.74 4.98
N GLU A 12 14.92 -16.10 4.20
CA GLU A 12 14.98 -15.83 2.76
C GLU A 12 13.81 -16.49 2.01
N VAL A 13 13.52 -17.77 2.29
CA VAL A 13 12.40 -18.50 1.67
C VAL A 13 11.05 -17.87 2.03
N ILE A 14 10.90 -17.47 3.31
CA ILE A 14 9.70 -16.78 3.79
C ILE A 14 9.53 -15.45 3.04
N LEU A 15 10.59 -14.66 2.91
CA LEU A 15 10.55 -13.39 2.19
C LEU A 15 10.28 -13.59 0.71
N TRP A 16 10.83 -14.62 0.06
CA TRP A 16 10.54 -14.94 -1.35
C TRP A 16 9.04 -15.16 -1.56
N ALA A 17 8.43 -16.04 -0.74
CA ALA A 17 7.01 -16.33 -0.82
C ALA A 17 6.15 -15.07 -0.63
N VAL A 18 6.44 -14.27 0.40
CA VAL A 18 5.70 -13.03 0.70
C VAL A 18 5.85 -12.01 -0.44
N ARG A 19 7.06 -11.82 -0.96
CA ARG A 19 7.31 -10.88 -2.08
C ARG A 19 6.63 -11.34 -3.36
N TRP A 20 6.73 -12.61 -3.74
CA TRP A 20 6.12 -13.13 -4.97
C TRP A 20 4.60 -13.02 -4.91
N TYR A 21 4.01 -13.39 -3.78
CA TYR A 21 2.58 -13.19 -3.55
C TYR A 21 2.19 -11.73 -3.70
N CYS A 22 2.92 -10.81 -3.04
CA CYS A 22 2.58 -9.39 -3.04
C CYS A 22 2.85 -8.66 -4.35
N ARG A 23 3.81 -9.11 -5.15
CA ARG A 23 4.20 -8.49 -6.42
C ARG A 23 3.33 -8.95 -7.59
N TYR A 24 2.99 -10.24 -7.63
CA TYR A 24 2.38 -10.86 -8.79
C TYR A 24 0.90 -11.20 -8.60
N GLY A 25 0.40 -11.22 -7.35
CA GLY A 25 -1.02 -11.51 -7.08
C GLY A 25 -1.39 -12.96 -7.39
N ILE A 26 -0.48 -13.89 -7.14
CA ILE A 26 -0.65 -15.34 -7.38
C ILE A 26 -1.50 -15.95 -6.25
N SER A 27 -2.22 -17.05 -6.50
CA SER A 27 -2.94 -17.74 -5.43
C SER A 27 -1.99 -18.44 -4.45
N TYR A 28 -2.40 -18.65 -3.20
CA TYR A 28 -1.54 -19.35 -2.23
C TYR A 28 -1.22 -20.80 -2.62
N ARG A 29 -2.11 -21.46 -3.36
CA ARG A 29 -1.91 -22.83 -3.84
C ARG A 29 -0.91 -22.88 -4.98
N ASP A 30 -1.00 -21.96 -5.93
CA ASP A 30 -0.03 -21.88 -7.01
C ASP A 30 1.36 -21.53 -6.46
N LEU A 31 1.41 -20.65 -5.44
CA LEU A 31 2.67 -20.31 -4.78
C LEU A 31 3.27 -21.49 -4.00
N GLU A 32 2.44 -22.35 -3.41
CA GLU A 32 2.88 -23.63 -2.84
C GLU A 32 3.51 -24.53 -3.92
N THR A 33 2.86 -24.67 -5.09
CA THR A 33 3.42 -25.42 -6.22
C THR A 33 4.75 -24.84 -6.70
N MET A 34 4.84 -23.52 -6.86
CA MET A 34 6.08 -22.83 -7.27
C MET A 34 7.24 -22.98 -6.28
N LEU A 35 6.94 -23.17 -4.99
CA LEU A 35 7.93 -23.46 -3.96
C LEU A 35 8.33 -24.94 -3.98
N ALA A 36 7.37 -25.84 -4.21
CA ALA A 36 7.64 -27.28 -4.36
C ALA A 36 8.54 -27.56 -5.58
N GLU A 37 8.36 -26.86 -6.70
CA GLU A 37 9.25 -26.90 -7.88
C GLU A 37 10.71 -26.55 -7.54
N ARG A 38 10.94 -25.78 -6.47
CA ARG A 38 12.26 -25.39 -5.95
C ARG A 38 12.72 -26.24 -4.78
N GLY A 39 12.05 -27.37 -4.50
CA GLY A 39 12.38 -28.28 -3.40
C GLY A 39 11.89 -27.82 -2.02
N VAL A 40 11.05 -26.77 -1.94
CA VAL A 40 10.50 -26.27 -0.68
C VAL A 40 9.08 -26.79 -0.49
N SER A 41 8.92 -27.84 0.31
CA SER A 41 7.62 -28.37 0.70
C SER A 41 6.98 -27.53 1.79
N VAL A 42 5.94 -26.74 1.45
CA VAL A 42 5.22 -25.90 2.40
C VAL A 42 3.74 -25.76 2.02
N ASP A 43 2.85 -26.00 2.98
CA ASP A 43 1.41 -25.86 2.76
C ASP A 43 0.98 -24.39 2.57
N HIS A 44 0.05 -24.14 1.65
CA HIS A 44 -0.52 -22.81 1.36
C HIS A 44 -1.02 -22.05 2.59
N SER A 45 -1.51 -22.74 3.65
CA SER A 45 -1.94 -22.08 4.89
C SER A 45 -0.75 -21.48 5.66
N THR A 46 0.42 -22.09 5.58
CA THR A 46 1.66 -21.57 6.17
C THR A 46 2.13 -20.32 5.42
N ILE A 47 2.08 -20.35 4.09
CA ILE A 47 2.36 -19.18 3.24
C ILE A 47 1.39 -18.03 3.57
N TYR A 48 0.11 -18.34 3.73
CA TYR A 48 -0.89 -17.36 4.17
C TYR A 48 -0.48 -16.71 5.51
N ARG A 49 -0.12 -17.51 6.53
CA ARG A 49 0.33 -16.99 7.82
C ARG A 49 1.58 -16.10 7.69
N TRP A 50 2.51 -16.46 6.79
CA TRP A 50 3.68 -15.61 6.50
C TRP A 50 3.27 -14.27 5.90
N VAL A 51 2.39 -14.24 4.91
CA VAL A 51 1.90 -12.97 4.33
C VAL A 51 1.22 -12.12 5.40
N GLN A 52 0.35 -12.71 6.23
CA GLN A 52 -0.33 -11.97 7.29
C GLN A 52 0.63 -11.37 8.33
N ARG A 53 1.77 -12.03 8.58
CA ARG A 53 2.78 -11.57 9.54
C ARG A 53 3.75 -10.56 8.93
N TYR A 54 4.33 -10.89 7.78
CA TYR A 54 5.49 -10.20 7.23
C TYR A 54 5.13 -9.11 6.23
N ALA A 55 3.97 -9.14 5.56
CA ALA A 55 3.56 -8.02 4.68
C ALA A 55 3.36 -6.70 5.45
N PRO A 56 2.71 -6.69 6.64
CA PRO A 56 2.66 -5.48 7.47
C PRO A 56 4.01 -5.03 8.01
N GLU A 57 4.88 -5.99 8.35
CA GLU A 57 6.22 -5.70 8.87
C GLU A 57 7.11 -5.09 7.78
N MET A 58 7.05 -5.65 6.57
CA MET A 58 7.70 -5.14 5.38
C MET A 58 7.24 -3.70 5.10
N GLU A 59 5.93 -3.42 5.19
CA GLU A 59 5.40 -2.05 5.04
C GLU A 59 5.92 -1.10 6.11
N LYS A 60 5.95 -1.53 7.38
CA LYS A 60 6.46 -0.71 8.48
C LYS A 60 7.93 -0.31 8.26
N ARG A 61 8.77 -1.25 7.87
CA ARG A 61 10.22 -1.04 7.68
C ARG A 61 10.51 -0.24 6.42
N LEU A 62 9.81 -0.54 5.34
CA LEU A 62 10.04 0.11 4.04
C LEU A 62 9.34 1.46 3.93
N ARG A 63 8.42 1.80 4.84
CA ARG A 63 7.63 3.04 4.79
C ARG A 63 8.49 4.26 4.52
N TRP A 64 9.63 4.41 5.18
CA TRP A 64 10.51 5.58 4.98
C TRP A 64 11.12 5.66 3.57
N TYR A 65 11.38 4.52 2.94
CA TYR A 65 12.05 4.45 1.63
C TYR A 65 11.11 4.78 0.48
N TRP A 66 9.84 4.35 0.54
CA TRP A 66 8.87 4.61 -0.54
C TRP A 66 7.92 5.78 -0.25
N LYS A 67 7.66 6.12 1.03
CA LYS A 67 6.79 7.25 1.39
C LYS A 67 7.61 8.53 1.39
N ARG A 68 7.74 9.16 0.22
CA ARG A 68 8.34 10.49 0.06
C ARG A 68 7.37 11.49 -0.60
N PRO A 69 6.41 12.05 0.14
CA PRO A 69 5.42 12.97 -0.42
C PRO A 69 6.02 14.33 -0.83
N GLY A 70 7.22 14.66 -0.32
CA GLY A 70 7.91 15.93 -0.58
C GLY A 70 8.26 16.19 -2.06
N PHE A 71 8.21 15.18 -2.93
CA PHE A 71 8.37 15.36 -4.37
C PHE A 71 7.07 15.71 -5.11
N SER A 72 5.90 15.55 -4.47
CA SER A 72 4.61 15.75 -5.14
C SER A 72 3.75 16.77 -4.41
N SER A 73 3.82 18.02 -4.88
CA SER A 73 2.96 19.13 -4.45
C SER A 73 1.47 18.93 -4.80
N SER A 74 1.15 17.97 -5.67
CA SER A 74 -0.21 17.68 -6.12
C SER A 74 -0.62 16.24 -5.84
N TRP A 75 -1.64 16.07 -5.02
CA TRP A 75 -2.17 14.76 -4.63
C TRP A 75 -3.48 14.49 -5.37
N ARG A 76 -3.68 13.25 -5.81
CA ARG A 76 -4.97 12.71 -6.24
C ARG A 76 -5.45 11.75 -5.18
N VAL A 77 -6.65 11.98 -4.67
CA VAL A 77 -7.24 11.20 -3.60
C VAL A 77 -8.57 10.67 -4.04
N ASP A 78 -8.74 9.36 -3.92
CA ASP A 78 -9.96 8.67 -4.31
C ASP A 78 -10.09 7.36 -3.53
N GLU A 79 -11.29 6.79 -3.55
CA GLU A 79 -11.59 5.50 -2.94
C GLU A 79 -11.95 4.45 -3.99
N THR A 80 -11.51 3.22 -3.75
CA THR A 80 -11.98 2.07 -4.51
C THR A 80 -12.68 1.07 -3.60
N TYR A 81 -13.69 0.39 -4.15
CA TYR A 81 -14.33 -0.72 -3.49
C TYR A 81 -13.45 -1.99 -3.52
N ILE A 82 -13.45 -2.76 -2.43
CA ILE A 82 -12.91 -4.12 -2.36
C ILE A 82 -13.88 -5.02 -1.56
N LYS A 83 -14.01 -6.29 -1.92
CA LYS A 83 -14.85 -7.25 -1.18
C LYS A 83 -14.08 -7.86 -0.01
N VAL A 84 -14.67 -7.77 1.18
CA VAL A 84 -14.19 -8.43 2.40
C VAL A 84 -15.37 -9.15 3.04
N LYS A 85 -15.26 -10.47 3.22
CA LYS A 85 -16.33 -11.36 3.75
C LYS A 85 -17.67 -11.15 3.02
N GLY A 86 -17.62 -11.03 1.69
CA GLY A 86 -18.80 -10.79 0.85
C GLY A 86 -19.35 -9.36 0.88
N LYS A 87 -18.86 -8.47 1.76
CA LYS A 87 -19.31 -7.08 1.88
C LYS A 87 -18.35 -6.13 1.17
N TRP A 88 -18.89 -5.09 0.53
CA TRP A 88 -18.07 -4.03 -0.04
C TRP A 88 -17.48 -3.15 1.07
N THR A 89 -16.19 -2.86 0.93
CA THR A 89 -15.43 -1.98 1.82
C THR A 89 -14.63 -1.00 0.97
N TYR A 90 -14.22 0.12 1.57
CA TYR A 90 -13.65 1.26 0.88
C TYR A 90 -12.17 1.40 1.20
N LEU A 91 -11.33 1.27 0.18
CA LEU A 91 -9.90 1.53 0.25
C LEU A 91 -9.64 2.94 -0.26
N TYR A 92 -9.40 3.87 0.66
CA TYR A 92 -8.98 5.24 0.38
C TYR A 92 -7.51 5.25 0.00
N ARG A 93 -7.15 5.99 -1.03
CA ARG A 93 -5.78 6.02 -1.57
C ARG A 93 -5.43 7.44 -1.98
N ALA A 94 -4.15 7.77 -1.83
CA ALA A 94 -3.57 9.02 -2.28
C ALA A 94 -2.36 8.69 -3.15
N ILE A 95 -2.30 9.29 -4.33
CA ILE A 95 -1.14 9.22 -5.21
C ILE A 95 -0.66 10.61 -5.63
N GLY A 96 0.63 10.74 -5.91
CA GLY A 96 1.22 11.96 -6.43
C GLY A 96 0.92 12.20 -7.91
N LYS A 97 1.39 13.33 -8.44
CA LYS A 97 1.27 13.66 -9.88
C LYS A 97 1.96 12.63 -10.78
N GLY A 98 3.11 12.10 -10.35
CA GLY A 98 3.85 11.06 -11.05
C GLY A 98 3.27 9.65 -10.91
N GLY A 99 2.18 9.48 -10.14
CA GLY A 99 1.61 8.16 -9.84
C GLY A 99 2.21 7.49 -8.60
N ASP A 100 3.12 8.16 -7.90
CA ASP A 100 3.73 7.70 -6.63
C ASP A 100 2.68 7.45 -5.57
N THR A 101 2.72 6.30 -4.90
CA THR A 101 1.84 6.00 -3.78
C THR A 101 2.23 6.85 -2.57
N ILE A 102 1.29 7.64 -2.04
CA ILE A 102 1.49 8.50 -0.86
C ILE A 102 1.05 7.78 0.41
N ASP A 103 -0.21 7.37 0.46
CA ASP A 103 -0.74 6.58 1.58
C ASP A 103 -2.06 5.91 1.17
N PHE A 104 -2.50 4.95 1.98
CA PHE A 104 -3.76 4.23 1.80
C PHE A 104 -4.43 3.92 3.15
N PHE A 105 -5.74 3.70 3.16
CA PHE A 105 -6.49 3.37 4.36
C PHE A 105 -7.75 2.57 4.02
N LEU A 106 -7.92 1.43 4.68
CA LEU A 106 -9.09 0.58 4.51
C LEU A 106 -10.15 0.90 5.56
N SER A 107 -11.39 1.11 5.11
CA SER A 107 -12.55 1.41 5.95
C SER A 107 -13.75 0.55 5.54
N PRO A 108 -14.58 0.09 6.49
CA PRO A 108 -15.85 -0.54 6.16
C PRO A 108 -16.89 0.44 5.59
N THR A 109 -16.76 1.74 5.88
CA THR A 109 -17.76 2.76 5.50
C THR A 109 -17.18 3.88 4.64
N ARG A 110 -18.00 4.41 3.74
CA ARG A 110 -17.77 5.65 2.98
C ARG A 110 -18.34 6.82 3.77
N SER A 111 -17.49 7.56 4.49
CA SER A 111 -17.93 8.65 5.35
C SER A 111 -16.90 9.77 5.41
N ALA A 112 -17.35 11.00 5.70
CA ALA A 112 -16.46 12.13 5.93
C ALA A 112 -15.47 11.86 7.09
N LYS A 113 -15.90 11.10 8.12
CA LYS A 113 -15.04 10.66 9.22
C LYS A 113 -13.92 9.73 8.74
N ALA A 114 -14.22 8.79 7.85
CA ALA A 114 -13.22 7.90 7.26
C ALA A 114 -12.23 8.67 6.36
N ALA A 115 -12.74 9.57 5.49
CA ALA A 115 -11.91 10.44 4.65
C ALA A 115 -10.98 11.33 5.49
N LYS A 116 -11.49 11.95 6.57
CA LYS A 116 -10.70 12.74 7.51
C LYS A 116 -9.61 11.91 8.20
N ARG A 117 -9.93 10.69 8.65
CA ARG A 117 -8.94 9.78 9.25
C ARG A 117 -7.86 9.41 8.26
N PHE A 118 -8.23 9.12 7.01
CA PHE A 118 -7.29 8.83 5.94
C PHE A 118 -6.35 10.01 5.68
N LEU A 119 -6.90 11.19 5.40
CA LEU A 119 -6.11 12.40 5.15
C LEU A 119 -5.24 12.77 6.35
N SER A 120 -5.77 12.66 7.58
CA SER A 120 -4.97 12.85 8.81
C SER A 120 -3.79 11.89 8.87
N LYS A 121 -3.99 10.60 8.54
CA LYS A 121 -2.93 9.58 8.51
C LYS A 121 -1.89 9.91 7.44
N ALA A 122 -2.33 10.32 6.25
CA ALA A 122 -1.43 10.65 5.16
C ALA A 122 -0.54 11.86 5.51
N LEU A 123 -1.12 12.89 6.11
CA LEU A 123 -0.45 14.12 6.56
C LEU A 123 0.37 13.95 7.84
N ASN A 124 0.14 12.89 8.61
CA ASN A 124 0.82 12.70 9.89
C ASN A 124 2.33 12.49 9.69
N GLY A 125 3.13 13.24 10.44
CA GLY A 125 4.59 13.22 10.35
C GLY A 125 5.18 13.99 9.17
N LEU A 126 4.35 14.60 8.31
CA LEU A 126 4.84 15.46 7.23
C LEU A 126 5.20 16.85 7.75
N ARG A 127 6.40 17.31 7.39
CA ARG A 127 6.85 18.68 7.62
C ARG A 127 6.03 19.64 6.75
N ARG A 128 6.04 20.94 7.08
CA ARG A 128 5.19 21.95 6.41
C ARG A 128 5.39 21.97 4.89
N TRP A 129 6.63 21.85 4.42
CA TRP A 129 6.98 21.84 2.99
C TRP A 129 6.69 20.51 2.27
N GLU A 130 6.45 19.42 3.01
CA GLU A 130 6.08 18.12 2.44
C GLU A 130 4.56 17.96 2.27
N LYS A 131 3.79 18.92 2.82
CA LYS A 131 2.33 18.94 2.66
C LYS A 131 1.97 19.35 1.23
N PRO A 132 0.88 18.80 0.67
CA PRO A 132 0.47 19.12 -0.69
C PRO A 132 0.07 20.59 -0.81
N GLU A 133 0.36 21.20 -1.94
CA GLU A 133 -0.24 22.48 -2.34
C GLU A 133 -1.63 22.30 -2.94
N THR A 134 -1.88 21.13 -3.56
CA THR A 134 -3.16 20.82 -4.20
C THR A 134 -3.62 19.41 -3.89
N ILE A 135 -4.90 19.25 -3.58
CA ILE A 135 -5.56 17.95 -3.43
C ILE A 135 -6.69 17.89 -4.45
N ASN A 136 -6.61 16.96 -5.39
CA ASN A 136 -7.69 16.63 -6.31
C ASN A 136 -8.47 15.44 -5.78
N THR A 137 -9.80 15.56 -5.70
CA THR A 137 -10.68 14.46 -5.32
C THR A 137 -11.81 14.29 -6.33
N ASP A 138 -12.55 13.20 -6.22
CA ASP A 138 -13.86 13.11 -6.86
C ASP A 138 -14.83 14.18 -6.29
N LYS A 139 -15.96 14.39 -6.98
CA LYS A 139 -17.03 15.33 -6.61
C LYS A 139 -17.78 14.95 -5.33
N ALA A 140 -17.37 13.90 -4.63
CA ALA A 140 -18.00 13.47 -3.38
C ALA A 140 -17.90 14.55 -2.28
N PRO A 141 -19.02 14.92 -1.63
CA PRO A 141 -19.04 15.98 -0.61
C PRO A 141 -18.26 15.62 0.67
N THR A 142 -17.97 14.32 0.87
CA THR A 142 -17.21 13.80 2.02
C THR A 142 -15.81 14.39 2.11
N TYR A 143 -15.12 14.59 0.98
CA TYR A 143 -13.76 15.11 0.95
C TYR A 143 -13.71 16.60 1.26
N GLY A 144 -14.62 17.40 0.71
CA GLY A 144 -14.68 18.84 0.99
C GLY A 144 -14.85 19.10 2.49
N ARG A 145 -15.77 18.38 3.15
CA ARG A 145 -15.95 18.46 4.61
C ARG A 145 -14.68 18.05 5.37
N ALA A 146 -14.06 16.93 5.00
CA ALA A 146 -12.84 16.44 5.65
C ALA A 146 -11.66 17.42 5.51
N ILE A 147 -11.47 18.02 4.33
CA ILE A 147 -10.40 19.00 4.06
C ILE A 147 -10.63 20.27 4.88
N ASN A 148 -11.86 20.80 4.90
CA ASN A 148 -12.20 22.00 5.66
C ASN A 148 -11.97 21.80 7.17
N GLU A 149 -12.34 20.64 7.72
CA GLU A 149 -12.05 20.32 9.12
C GLU A 149 -10.54 20.17 9.41
N LEU A 150 -9.75 19.69 8.43
CA LEU A 150 -8.29 19.57 8.60
C LEU A 150 -7.58 20.91 8.53
N LYS A 151 -8.09 21.85 7.73
CA LYS A 151 -7.65 23.24 7.70
C LYS A 151 -7.92 23.93 9.04
N LYS A 152 -9.17 23.86 9.52
CA LYS A 152 -9.58 24.42 10.83
C LYS A 152 -8.75 23.89 12.00
N ASN A 153 -8.36 22.62 11.96
CA ASN A 153 -7.55 22.00 13.01
C ASN A 153 -6.03 22.21 12.83
N GLY A 154 -5.59 23.07 11.89
CA GLY A 154 -4.18 23.39 11.64
C GLY A 154 -3.35 22.25 11.03
N LYS A 155 -3.96 21.10 10.70
CA LYS A 155 -3.25 19.94 10.14
C LYS A 155 -2.90 20.15 8.67
N LEU A 156 -3.75 20.85 7.93
CA LEU A 156 -3.54 21.21 6.53
C LEU A 156 -3.44 22.75 6.42
N PRO A 157 -2.45 23.31 5.70
CA PRO A 157 -2.39 24.75 5.47
C PRO A 157 -3.63 25.28 4.74
N ASP A 158 -4.03 26.51 5.06
CA ASP A 158 -5.18 27.14 4.38
C ASP A 158 -4.91 27.39 2.90
N THR A 159 -3.64 27.53 2.52
CA THR A 159 -3.16 27.71 1.15
C THR A 159 -3.42 26.51 0.24
N VAL A 160 -3.71 25.33 0.80
CA VAL A 160 -3.93 24.11 0.01
C VAL A 160 -5.22 24.23 -0.81
N LYS A 161 -5.10 24.11 -2.14
CA LYS A 161 -6.25 24.20 -3.05
C LYS A 161 -6.91 22.83 -3.20
N HIS A 162 -8.20 22.75 -2.92
CA HIS A 162 -9.02 21.58 -3.23
C HIS A 162 -9.57 21.71 -4.65
N ARG A 163 -9.40 20.68 -5.48
CA ARG A 163 -9.85 20.62 -6.87
C ARG A 163 -10.72 19.37 -7.09
N GLN A 164 -11.65 19.47 -8.03
CA GLN A 164 -12.54 18.37 -8.41
C GLN A 164 -12.54 18.18 -9.94
N VAL A 165 -11.35 17.95 -10.49
CA VAL A 165 -11.12 17.88 -11.92
C VAL A 165 -11.12 16.42 -12.38
N LYS A 166 -12.09 16.05 -13.22
CA LYS A 166 -12.33 14.66 -13.65
C LYS A 166 -11.12 14.01 -14.30
N TYR A 167 -10.48 14.67 -15.28
CA TYR A 167 -9.37 14.07 -16.03
C TYR A 167 -8.11 13.84 -15.18
N LEU A 168 -7.95 14.55 -14.06
CA LEU A 168 -6.84 14.31 -13.13
C LEU A 168 -7.01 13.01 -12.33
N ASN A 169 -8.23 12.48 -12.24
CA ASN A 169 -8.52 11.21 -11.56
C ASN A 169 -8.12 9.98 -12.39
N ASN A 170 -7.94 10.12 -13.71
CA ASN A 170 -7.57 8.99 -14.58
C ASN A 170 -6.34 8.23 -14.07
N VAL A 171 -5.35 8.94 -13.50
CA VAL A 171 -4.13 8.32 -12.95
C VAL A 171 -4.45 7.43 -11.74
N ILE A 172 -5.31 7.89 -10.82
CA ILE A 172 -5.67 7.10 -9.63
C ILE A 172 -6.61 5.95 -9.98
N GLU A 173 -7.49 6.15 -10.96
CA GLU A 173 -8.35 5.10 -11.51
C GLU A 173 -7.54 3.98 -12.21
N ALA A 174 -6.55 4.34 -13.02
CA ALA A 174 -5.63 3.37 -13.61
C ALA A 174 -4.83 2.61 -12.53
N ASP A 175 -4.39 3.32 -11.49
CA ASP A 175 -3.69 2.74 -10.35
C ASP A 175 -4.58 1.76 -9.56
N HIS A 176 -5.88 2.07 -9.41
CA HIS A 176 -6.91 1.17 -8.86
C HIS A 176 -7.05 -0.11 -9.69
N GLY A 177 -7.07 0.00 -11.02
CA GLY A 177 -7.16 -1.14 -11.92
C GLY A 177 -6.03 -2.15 -11.68
N LYS A 178 -4.78 -1.66 -11.61
CA LYS A 178 -3.60 -2.49 -11.31
C LYS A 178 -3.69 -3.17 -9.95
N LEU A 179 -4.18 -2.48 -8.92
CA LEU A 179 -4.37 -3.09 -7.59
C LEU A 179 -5.47 -4.16 -7.61
N LYS A 180 -6.58 -3.90 -8.30
CA LYS A 180 -7.67 -4.88 -8.45
C LYS A 180 -7.22 -6.13 -9.18
N GLN A 181 -6.32 -6.03 -10.16
CA GLN A 181 -5.72 -7.18 -10.82
C GLN A 181 -4.98 -8.09 -9.82
N LEU A 182 -4.23 -7.53 -8.85
CA LEU A 182 -3.56 -8.32 -7.81
C LEU A 182 -4.54 -8.94 -6.81
N ILE A 183 -5.66 -8.29 -6.54
CA ILE A 183 -6.65 -8.77 -5.55
C ILE A 183 -7.56 -9.87 -6.15
N ARG A 184 -7.83 -9.85 -7.46
CA ARG A 184 -8.77 -10.78 -8.12
C ARG A 184 -8.43 -12.26 -7.87
N PRO A 185 -7.18 -12.73 -8.05
CA PRO A 185 -6.83 -14.14 -7.84
C PRO A 185 -6.91 -14.60 -6.38
N VAL A 186 -6.89 -13.65 -5.43
CA VAL A 186 -6.89 -13.92 -3.98
C VAL A 186 -8.26 -14.43 -3.47
N ARG A 187 -9.28 -14.52 -4.33
CA ARG A 187 -10.64 -15.02 -4.01
C ARG A 187 -11.30 -14.35 -2.78
N GLY A 188 -10.98 -13.07 -2.59
CA GLY A 188 -11.60 -12.20 -1.58
C GLY A 188 -11.08 -12.44 -0.15
N PHE A 189 -11.04 -11.36 0.64
CA PHE A 189 -10.52 -11.42 2.00
C PHE A 189 -11.57 -11.92 3.01
N LYS A 190 -11.16 -12.69 4.02
CA LYS A 190 -12.06 -13.21 5.06
C LYS A 190 -12.37 -12.21 6.17
N SER A 191 -11.46 -11.26 6.45
CA SER A 191 -11.65 -10.22 7.48
C SER A 191 -10.97 -8.91 7.11
N LEU A 192 -11.40 -7.79 7.71
CA LEU A 192 -10.78 -6.47 7.48
C LEU A 192 -9.30 -6.46 7.87
N LYS A 193 -8.95 -7.12 8.98
CA LYS A 193 -7.56 -7.21 9.47
C LYS A 193 -6.66 -7.88 8.43
N THR A 194 -7.13 -8.99 7.87
CA THR A 194 -6.35 -9.79 6.91
C THR A 194 -6.28 -9.15 5.53
N ALA A 195 -7.36 -8.49 5.11
CA ALA A 195 -7.39 -7.64 3.94
C ALA A 195 -6.34 -6.53 4.06
N TYR A 196 -6.35 -5.79 5.17
CA TYR A 196 -5.46 -4.67 5.36
C TYR A 196 -3.99 -5.10 5.42
N ALA A 197 -3.69 -6.21 6.09
CA ALA A 197 -2.34 -6.77 6.14
C ALA A 197 -1.79 -7.13 4.75
N THR A 198 -2.65 -7.72 3.91
CA THR A 198 -2.28 -8.11 2.55
C THR A 198 -2.11 -6.89 1.64
N ILE A 199 -3.04 -5.93 1.71
CA ILE A 199 -2.99 -4.68 0.93
C ILE A 199 -1.73 -3.89 1.24
N LYS A 200 -1.27 -3.88 2.50
CA LYS A 200 0.02 -3.27 2.85
C LYS A 200 1.17 -3.84 2.02
N GLY A 201 1.25 -5.17 1.89
CA GLY A 201 2.26 -5.81 1.05
C GLY A 201 2.11 -5.47 -0.43
N PHE A 202 0.88 -5.46 -0.95
CA PHE A 202 0.61 -5.08 -2.34
C PHE A 202 1.05 -3.65 -2.64
N GLU A 203 0.72 -2.71 -1.77
CA GLU A 203 1.09 -1.30 -1.96
C GLU A 203 2.60 -1.08 -1.88
N VAL A 204 3.29 -1.77 -0.97
CA VAL A 204 4.76 -1.73 -0.89
C VAL A 204 5.38 -2.23 -2.19
N MET A 205 5.02 -3.43 -2.64
CA MET A 205 5.61 -4.00 -3.87
C MET A 205 5.26 -3.16 -5.09
N ARG A 206 4.09 -2.54 -5.13
CA ARG A 206 3.71 -1.61 -6.20
C ARG A 206 4.52 -0.32 -6.14
N ALA A 207 4.76 0.25 -4.96
CA ALA A 207 5.57 1.44 -4.80
C ALA A 207 7.03 1.18 -5.24
N LEU A 208 7.59 0.02 -4.89
CA LEU A 208 8.91 -0.41 -5.37
C LEU A 208 8.93 -0.57 -6.89
N LYS A 209 7.91 -1.21 -7.48
CA LYS A 209 7.79 -1.36 -8.94
C LYS A 209 7.63 -0.03 -9.69
N LYS A 210 7.16 1.03 -9.02
CA LYS A 210 7.09 2.40 -9.57
C LYS A 210 8.40 3.17 -9.46
N GLY A 211 9.43 2.60 -8.84
CA GLY A 211 10.72 3.25 -8.65
C GLY A 211 10.81 4.13 -7.41
N GLN A 212 9.80 4.15 -6.52
CA GLN A 212 9.76 5.09 -5.38
C GLN A 212 10.90 4.92 -4.37
N ALA A 213 11.65 3.83 -4.44
CA ALA A 213 12.80 3.55 -3.59
C ALA A 213 14.11 3.35 -4.38
N GLU A 214 14.16 3.65 -5.68
CA GLU A 214 15.34 3.45 -6.54
C GLU A 214 16.60 4.10 -5.98
N LEU A 215 16.48 5.31 -5.40
CA LEU A 215 17.60 6.04 -4.78
C LEU A 215 18.30 5.28 -3.64
N PHE A 216 17.69 4.22 -3.10
CA PHE A 216 18.23 3.42 -2.00
C PHE A 216 18.68 2.03 -2.44
N GLN A 217 18.50 1.71 -3.72
CA GLN A 217 18.92 0.46 -4.29
C GLN A 217 20.39 0.58 -4.70
N PHE A 218 21.20 -0.41 -4.32
CA PHE A 218 22.61 -0.46 -4.72
C PHE A 218 22.82 -1.10 -6.10
N GLN A 219 21.75 -1.67 -6.67
CA GLN A 219 21.72 -2.33 -7.96
C GLN A 219 20.42 -1.93 -8.65
N GLU A 220 20.43 -1.88 -9.97
CA GLU A 220 19.22 -1.59 -10.73
C GLU A 220 18.29 -2.81 -10.81
N GLY A 221 17.02 -2.53 -11.10
CA GLY A 221 16.01 -3.54 -11.37
C GLY A 221 15.60 -4.38 -10.16
N ILE A 222 15.08 -5.57 -10.42
CA ILE A 222 14.40 -6.38 -9.41
C ILE A 222 15.33 -6.83 -8.27
N MET A 223 16.63 -7.00 -8.55
CA MET A 223 17.62 -7.37 -7.54
C MET A 223 17.88 -6.23 -6.56
N GLY A 224 17.86 -4.98 -7.03
CA GLY A 224 17.91 -3.79 -6.17
C GLY A 224 16.76 -3.75 -5.17
N GLU A 225 15.53 -3.96 -5.65
CA GLU A 225 14.33 -4.04 -4.82
C GLU A 225 14.44 -5.16 -3.76
N VAL A 226 14.87 -6.35 -4.20
CA VAL A 226 15.03 -7.54 -3.36
C VAL A 226 16.04 -7.31 -2.24
N ARG A 227 17.23 -6.79 -2.58
CA ARG A 227 18.31 -6.48 -1.62
C ARG A 227 17.91 -5.37 -0.67
N LEU A 228 17.13 -4.39 -1.11
CA LEU A 228 16.59 -3.36 -0.21
C LEU A 228 15.69 -3.99 0.86
N ILE A 229 14.79 -4.89 0.47
CA ILE A 229 13.89 -5.59 1.40
C ILE A 229 14.70 -6.47 2.36
N GLU A 230 15.61 -7.29 1.85
CA GLU A 230 16.43 -8.23 2.63
C GLU A 230 17.26 -7.51 3.72
N ARG A 231 17.90 -6.39 3.37
CA ARG A 231 18.63 -5.55 4.34
C ARG A 231 17.76 -5.08 5.50
N GLN A 232 16.47 -4.81 5.26
CA GLN A 232 15.56 -4.41 6.35
C GLN A 232 15.23 -5.56 7.30
N PHE A 233 15.52 -6.80 6.93
CA PHE A 233 15.30 -8.00 7.74
C PHE A 233 16.60 -8.64 8.24
N SER A 234 17.71 -7.89 8.18
CA SER A 234 19.04 -8.34 8.63
C SER A 234 19.58 -9.55 7.88
N PHE A 235 19.31 -9.60 6.57
CA PHE A 235 20.01 -10.46 5.61
C PHE A 235 21.04 -9.67 4.82
#